data_AF-A0A285IDU1-F1
#
_entry.id   AF-A0A285IDU1-F1
#
_cell.length_a   1.000
_cell.length_b   1.000
_cell.length_c   1.000
_cell.angle_alpha   90.00
_cell.angle_beta   90.00
_cell.angle_gamma   90.00
#
_symmetry.space_group_name_H-M   'P 1'
#
loop_
_entity.id
_entity.type
_entity.pdbx_description
1 polymer ?
#
loop_
_entity_poly.entity_id
_entity_poly.type
_entity_poly.pdbx_seq_one_letter_code
_entity_poly.pdbx_strand_id
1 'polypeptide(L)'
;MTPEERGKRVSGLVFAAVTGALAGAALSGRRPGRGAAFGAAALIATEAVSRARQKPGEIPAWWSRVVMSGALAAQAGWLGGRLTGAGPVAVGAAAGAVAGALGMRPQKVALGPAAGAAAGAAWRLAAGREAPPAAVAATAVVGYRALAALLFRDPQVGLLAERVRPEELPFVVPLEARSGYVGTGYVRELAEALGGTYQPDAADVGIVASLDDLAGPQFDPAGVDPLVREFYEHTTRFRLDIVPEWRLWVRPGYLLYRTFVARPLGQANVPMNQRETLRGVRSRIDTITPEDSDLIGVRGWIRSFADTDEPIYVGIYTTYRHDDRGYVSVGFPVPQGNFTATLLPEPRPGGGLVLTSRSPLPHPGHYLTFIDPETRDLTTLTVHGFAEQLDVYVKNGELRADHAFSLYGFPFLVLHYTIHRKSRS
;
A
#
# COMPACT_ATOMS: atom_id res chain seq x y z
N MET A 1 29.06 10.29 18.26
CA MET A 1 28.73 8.96 17.72
C MET A 1 28.59 8.01 18.89
N THR A 2 27.38 7.51 19.14
CA THR A 2 27.10 6.62 20.28
C THR A 2 27.77 5.25 20.07
N PRO A 3 27.99 4.45 21.14
CA PRO A 3 28.49 3.08 21.01
C PRO A 3 27.65 2.21 20.07
N GLU A 4 26.33 2.42 20.08
CA GLU A 4 25.38 1.72 19.20
C GLU A 4 25.57 2.09 17.72
N GLU A 5 25.75 3.37 17.41
CA GLU A 5 26.06 3.83 16.05
C GLU A 5 27.40 3.29 15.54
N ARG A 6 28.40 3.19 16.44
CA ARG A 6 29.69 2.58 16.12
C ARG A 6 29.52 1.08 15.79
N GLY A 7 28.73 0.36 16.59
CA GLY A 7 28.41 -1.05 16.36
C GLY A 7 27.72 -1.29 15.02
N LYS A 8 26.69 -0.49 14.69
CA LYS A 8 25.97 -0.57 13.40
C LYS A 8 26.91 -0.31 12.21
N ARG A 9 27.83 0.66 12.31
CA ARG A 9 28.82 0.94 11.25
C ARG A 9 29.80 -0.21 11.05
N VAL A 10 30.33 -0.79 12.13
CA VAL A 10 31.25 -1.93 12.03
C VAL A 10 30.54 -3.14 11.40
N SER A 11 29.32 -3.45 11.83
CA SER A 11 28.52 -4.53 11.25
C SER A 11 28.28 -4.34 9.75
N GLY A 12 27.93 -3.12 9.33
CA GLY A 12 27.74 -2.79 7.91
C GLY A 12 29.00 -2.98 7.07
N LEU A 13 30.17 -2.57 7.58
CA LEU A 13 31.45 -2.75 6.88
C LEU A 13 31.85 -4.22 6.77
N VAL A 14 31.62 -5.02 7.82
CA VAL A 14 31.87 -6.48 7.79
C VAL A 14 30.96 -7.15 6.76
N PHE A 15 29.68 -6.82 6.77
CA PHE A 15 28.72 -7.35 5.79
C PHE A 15 29.12 -6.98 4.35
N ALA A 16 29.55 -5.73 4.13
CA ALA A 16 30.04 -5.28 2.82
C ALA A 16 31.31 -6.03 2.39
N ALA A 17 32.25 -6.25 3.31
CA ALA A 17 33.48 -6.99 3.04
C ALA A 17 33.20 -8.44 2.62
N VAL A 18 32.37 -9.17 3.38
CA VAL A 18 31.99 -10.56 3.09
C VAL A 18 31.25 -10.65 1.75
N THR A 19 30.22 -9.81 1.57
CA THR A 19 29.44 -9.77 0.33
C THR A 19 30.33 -9.47 -0.88
N GLY A 20 31.24 -8.50 -0.74
CA GLY A 20 32.20 -8.13 -1.78
C GLY A 20 33.18 -9.25 -2.10
N ALA A 21 33.71 -9.95 -1.08
CA ALA A 21 34.62 -11.07 -1.26
C ALA A 21 33.96 -12.21 -2.05
N LEU A 22 32.74 -12.59 -1.67
CA LEU A 22 31.98 -13.65 -2.35
C LEU A 22 31.65 -13.28 -3.79
N ALA A 23 31.18 -12.04 -4.01
CA ALA A 23 30.90 -11.54 -5.36
C ALA A 23 32.15 -11.50 -6.23
N GLY A 24 33.28 -11.00 -5.70
CA GLY A 24 34.55 -10.92 -6.40
C GLY A 24 35.12 -12.29 -6.75
N ALA A 25 35.00 -13.28 -5.85
CA ALA A 25 35.36 -14.67 -6.13
C ALA A 25 34.47 -15.25 -7.26
N ALA A 26 33.16 -15.04 -7.17
CA ALA A 26 32.19 -15.51 -8.16
C ALA A 26 32.43 -14.93 -9.58
N LEU A 27 32.81 -13.66 -9.67
CA LEU A 27 33.07 -12.98 -10.94
C LEU A 27 34.43 -13.33 -11.56
N SER A 28 35.44 -13.58 -10.72
CA SER A 28 36.83 -13.74 -11.20
C SER A 28 37.17 -15.16 -11.66
N GLY A 29 36.40 -16.18 -11.27
CA GLY A 29 36.46 -17.56 -11.76
C GLY A 29 37.84 -18.24 -11.67
N ARG A 30 38.75 -17.86 -12.57
CA ARG A 30 40.14 -18.33 -12.70
C ARG A 30 41.08 -17.83 -11.59
N ARG A 31 40.74 -16.74 -10.88
CA ARG A 31 41.58 -16.16 -9.79
C ARG A 31 40.75 -15.74 -8.56
N PRO A 32 40.07 -16.69 -7.89
CA PRO A 32 39.08 -16.38 -6.86
C PRO A 32 39.64 -15.61 -5.68
N GLY A 33 40.89 -15.87 -5.26
CA GLY A 33 41.54 -15.15 -4.15
C GLY A 33 41.78 -13.66 -4.44
N ARG A 34 42.27 -13.32 -5.65
CA ARG A 34 42.47 -11.92 -6.04
C ARG A 34 41.13 -11.21 -6.26
N GLY A 35 40.17 -11.90 -6.85
CA GLY A 35 38.81 -11.38 -7.01
C GLY A 35 38.14 -11.09 -5.68
N ALA A 36 38.27 -12.00 -4.69
CA ALA A 36 37.73 -11.81 -3.36
C ALA A 36 38.34 -10.59 -2.66
N ALA A 37 39.67 -10.44 -2.68
CA ALA A 37 40.33 -9.29 -2.09
C ALA A 37 39.86 -7.97 -2.73
N PHE A 38 39.79 -7.91 -4.06
CA PHE A 38 39.32 -6.72 -4.78
C PHE A 38 37.85 -6.41 -4.49
N GLY A 39 36.98 -7.42 -4.53
CA GLY A 39 35.55 -7.26 -4.29
C GLY A 39 35.25 -6.80 -2.86
N ALA A 40 35.97 -7.35 -1.86
CA ALA A 40 35.88 -6.90 -0.47
C ALA A 40 36.30 -5.43 -0.34
N ALA A 41 37.46 -5.05 -0.89
CA ALA A 41 37.94 -3.68 -0.85
C ALA A 41 36.97 -2.71 -1.54
N ALA A 42 36.41 -3.07 -2.69
CA ALA A 42 35.47 -2.25 -3.44
C ALA A 42 34.16 -2.01 -2.67
N LEU A 43 33.58 -3.05 -2.05
CA LEU A 43 32.35 -2.89 -1.27
C LEU A 43 32.56 -2.18 0.07
N ILE A 44 33.70 -2.41 0.73
CA ILE A 44 34.09 -1.62 1.92
C ILE A 44 34.19 -0.14 1.55
N ALA A 45 34.88 0.20 0.47
CA ALA A 45 35.00 1.58 0.00
C ALA A 45 33.63 2.18 -0.36
N THR A 46 32.79 1.43 -1.07
CA THR A 46 31.42 1.82 -1.42
C THR A 46 30.59 2.13 -0.17
N GLU A 47 30.59 1.23 0.81
CA GLU A 47 29.84 1.41 2.06
C GLU A 47 30.40 2.59 2.87
N ALA A 48 31.73 2.69 3.03
CA ALA A 48 32.37 3.77 3.75
C ALA A 48 32.03 5.16 3.16
N VAL A 49 32.13 5.30 1.83
CA VAL A 49 31.78 6.56 1.14
C VAL A 49 30.29 6.85 1.25
N SER A 50 29.43 5.84 1.10
CA SER A 50 27.98 6.01 1.27
C SER A 50 27.63 6.48 2.67
N ARG A 51 28.22 5.87 3.72
CA ARG A 51 27.97 6.23 5.12
C ARG A 51 28.55 7.58 5.51
N ALA A 52 29.68 7.97 4.93
CA ALA A 52 30.28 9.28 5.16
C ALA A 52 29.41 10.42 4.62
N ARG A 53 28.62 10.17 3.58
CA ARG A 53 27.73 11.15 2.96
C ARG A 53 26.28 11.09 3.44
N GLN A 54 25.91 10.05 4.19
CA GLN A 54 24.54 9.81 4.64
C GLN A 54 24.18 10.75 5.79
N LYS A 55 23.07 11.48 5.68
CA LYS A 55 22.53 12.27 6.79
C LYS A 55 21.71 11.41 7.76
N PRO A 56 21.51 11.86 9.02
CA PRO A 56 20.60 11.18 9.95
C PRO A 56 19.21 10.97 9.31
N GLY A 57 18.63 9.79 9.48
CA GLY A 57 17.30 9.44 8.94
C GLY A 57 17.27 9.08 7.45
N GLU A 58 18.32 9.36 6.66
CA GLU A 58 18.37 8.95 5.26
C GLU A 58 18.69 7.46 5.11
N ILE A 59 18.27 6.84 4.02
CA ILE A 59 18.76 5.53 3.59
C ILE A 59 20.10 5.66 2.84
N PRO A 60 20.92 4.59 2.74
CA PRO A 60 22.15 4.63 1.96
C PRO A 60 21.92 5.08 0.51
N ALA A 61 22.91 5.80 -0.02
CA ALA A 61 22.84 6.39 -1.35
C ALA A 61 22.46 5.34 -2.41
N TRP A 62 21.67 5.75 -3.40
CA TRP A 62 21.13 4.84 -4.40
C TRP A 62 22.22 4.01 -5.11
N TRP A 63 23.34 4.64 -5.50
CA TRP A 63 24.44 3.95 -6.19
C TRP A 63 25.06 2.85 -5.33
N SER A 64 25.22 3.07 -4.02
CA SER A 64 25.74 2.05 -3.10
C SER A 64 24.81 0.85 -3.03
N ARG A 65 23.49 1.10 -2.95
CA ARG A 65 22.47 0.04 -2.96
C ARG A 65 22.45 -0.73 -4.28
N VAL A 66 22.70 -0.07 -5.42
CA VAL A 66 22.79 -0.73 -6.73
C VAL A 66 24.02 -1.65 -6.80
N VAL A 67 25.17 -1.17 -6.34
CA VAL A 67 26.40 -1.96 -6.28
C VAL A 67 26.22 -3.19 -5.39
N MET A 68 25.63 -3.01 -4.19
CA MET A 68 25.31 -4.10 -3.28
C MET A 68 24.38 -5.14 -3.92
N SER A 69 23.33 -4.71 -4.61
CA SER A 69 22.44 -5.62 -5.35
C SER A 69 23.16 -6.37 -6.47
N GLY A 70 24.07 -5.73 -7.19
CA GLY A 70 24.91 -6.38 -8.19
C GLY A 70 25.80 -7.47 -7.57
N ALA A 71 26.41 -7.19 -6.41
CA ALA A 71 27.24 -8.16 -5.69
C ALA A 71 26.45 -9.38 -5.20
N LEU A 72 25.25 -9.18 -4.65
CA LEU A 72 24.35 -10.26 -4.26
C LEU A 72 23.89 -11.07 -5.47
N ALA A 73 23.54 -10.39 -6.57
CA ALA A 73 23.14 -11.04 -7.81
C ALA A 73 24.28 -11.87 -8.43
N ALA A 74 25.54 -11.42 -8.33
CA ALA A 74 26.69 -12.17 -8.80
C ALA A 74 26.82 -13.53 -8.08
N GLN A 75 26.63 -13.53 -6.76
CA GLN A 75 26.69 -14.75 -5.95
C GLN A 75 25.55 -15.72 -6.31
N ALA A 76 24.33 -15.20 -6.39
CA ALA A 76 23.16 -15.99 -6.79
C ALA A 76 23.30 -16.54 -8.22
N GLY A 77 23.81 -15.73 -9.15
CA GLY A 77 24.06 -16.12 -10.53
C GLY A 77 25.11 -17.23 -10.65
N TRP A 78 26.19 -17.16 -9.87
CA TRP A 78 27.21 -18.21 -9.82
C TRP A 78 26.63 -19.54 -9.31
N LEU A 79 25.91 -19.51 -8.18
CA LEU A 79 25.25 -20.68 -7.62
C LEU A 79 24.22 -21.28 -8.59
N GLY A 80 23.32 -20.44 -9.11
CA GLY A 80 22.27 -20.86 -10.04
C GLY A 80 22.83 -21.42 -11.35
N GLY A 81 23.86 -20.79 -11.90
CA GLY A 81 24.54 -21.27 -13.11
C GLY A 81 25.18 -22.64 -12.92
N ARG A 82 25.79 -22.89 -11.75
CA ARG A 82 26.40 -24.19 -11.41
C ARG A 82 25.36 -25.30 -11.25
N LEU A 83 24.18 -24.99 -10.72
CA LEU A 83 23.13 -25.96 -10.43
C LEU A 83 22.25 -26.29 -11.66
N THR A 84 22.03 -25.32 -12.54
CA THR A 84 21.02 -25.46 -13.62
C THR A 84 21.62 -25.64 -15.02
N GLY A 85 22.88 -25.24 -15.23
CA GLY A 85 23.46 -25.18 -16.59
C GLY A 85 22.72 -24.21 -17.52
N ALA A 86 21.90 -23.30 -16.98
CA ALA A 86 21.09 -22.38 -17.76
C ALA A 86 21.96 -21.42 -18.58
N GLY A 87 21.54 -21.16 -19.82
CA GLY A 87 22.24 -20.21 -20.69
C GLY A 87 22.12 -18.75 -20.22
N PRO A 88 22.95 -17.84 -20.77
CA PRO A 88 23.02 -16.45 -20.31
C PRO A 88 21.69 -15.70 -20.35
N VAL A 89 20.86 -15.92 -21.37
CA VAL A 89 19.53 -15.31 -21.49
C VAL A 89 18.60 -15.74 -20.34
N ALA A 90 18.61 -17.03 -19.99
CA ALA A 90 17.77 -17.56 -18.92
C ALA A 90 18.24 -17.07 -17.54
N VAL A 91 19.56 -17.05 -17.29
CA VAL A 91 20.14 -16.50 -16.06
C VAL A 91 19.80 -15.02 -15.91
N GLY A 92 19.97 -14.24 -16.99
CA GLY A 92 19.64 -12.82 -17.02
C GLY A 92 18.15 -12.57 -16.75
N ALA A 93 17.26 -13.29 -17.45
CA ALA A 93 15.82 -13.18 -17.26
C ALA A 93 15.39 -13.53 -15.83
N ALA A 94 15.94 -14.59 -15.23
CA ALA A 94 15.64 -14.98 -13.85
C ALA A 94 16.12 -13.93 -12.83
N ALA A 95 17.36 -13.45 -12.97
CA ALA A 95 17.89 -12.40 -12.09
C ALA A 95 17.10 -11.09 -12.22
N GLY A 96 16.75 -10.72 -13.45
CA GLY A 96 15.87 -9.60 -13.75
C GLY A 96 14.46 -9.77 -13.17
N ALA A 97 13.88 -10.98 -13.24
CA ALA A 97 12.58 -11.28 -12.66
C ALA A 97 12.55 -11.10 -11.14
N VAL A 98 13.59 -11.59 -10.43
CA VAL A 98 13.72 -11.39 -8.99
C VAL A 98 13.84 -9.92 -8.63
N ALA A 99 14.70 -9.17 -9.34
CA ALA A 99 14.84 -7.73 -9.10
C ALA A 99 13.56 -6.93 -9.47
N GLY A 100 12.85 -7.38 -10.50
CA GLY A 100 11.54 -6.89 -10.92
C GLY A 100 10.49 -7.07 -9.84
N ALA A 101 10.35 -8.28 -9.31
CA ALA A 101 9.37 -8.66 -8.29
C ALA A 101 9.53 -7.87 -6.97
N LEU A 102 10.75 -7.48 -6.62
CA LEU A 102 11.01 -6.60 -5.48
C LEU A 102 10.53 -5.15 -5.70
N GLY A 103 10.19 -4.78 -6.94
CA GLY A 103 9.60 -3.48 -7.25
C GLY A 103 8.09 -3.49 -7.07
N MET A 104 7.54 -2.61 -6.24
CA MET A 104 6.08 -2.51 -6.01
C MET A 104 5.26 -2.02 -7.23
N ARG A 105 5.92 -1.62 -8.33
CA ARG A 105 5.28 -1.09 -9.56
C ARG A 105 5.06 -2.23 -10.57
N PRO A 106 3.85 -2.46 -11.08
CA PRO A 106 3.61 -3.50 -12.09
C PRO A 106 4.53 -3.38 -13.31
N GLN A 107 4.80 -2.14 -13.74
CA GLN A 107 5.70 -1.84 -14.86
C GLN A 107 7.16 -2.25 -14.54
N LYS A 108 7.60 -2.08 -13.29
CA LYS A 108 8.92 -2.52 -12.81
C LYS A 108 9.02 -4.05 -12.78
N VAL A 109 7.96 -4.71 -12.32
CA VAL A 109 7.87 -6.18 -12.31
C VAL A 109 7.98 -6.74 -13.74
N ALA A 110 7.25 -6.16 -14.70
CA ALA A 110 7.31 -6.58 -16.10
C ALA A 110 8.65 -6.23 -16.78
N LEU A 111 9.26 -5.09 -16.45
CA LEU A 111 10.54 -4.66 -17.02
C LEU A 111 11.69 -5.57 -16.59
N GLY A 112 11.65 -6.11 -15.37
CA GLY A 112 12.72 -6.93 -14.79
C GLY A 112 13.17 -8.09 -15.70
N PRO A 113 12.29 -9.06 -16.03
CA PRO A 113 12.62 -10.17 -16.92
C PRO A 113 13.10 -9.72 -18.30
N ALA A 114 12.49 -8.68 -18.87
CA ALA A 114 12.83 -8.17 -20.20
C ALA A 114 14.24 -7.54 -20.24
N ALA A 115 14.55 -6.65 -19.29
CA ALA A 115 15.86 -6.05 -19.14
C ALA A 115 16.93 -7.10 -18.81
N GLY A 116 16.58 -8.09 -17.98
CA GLY A 116 17.44 -9.21 -17.66
C GLY A 116 17.74 -10.09 -18.88
N ALA A 117 16.73 -10.44 -19.68
CA ALA A 117 16.91 -11.20 -20.91
C ALA A 117 17.78 -10.45 -21.93
N ALA A 118 17.60 -9.13 -22.06
CA ALA A 118 18.43 -8.29 -22.92
C ALA A 118 19.90 -8.27 -22.47
N ALA A 119 20.16 -8.14 -21.16
CA ALA A 119 21.51 -8.26 -20.61
C ALA A 119 22.12 -9.64 -20.89
N GLY A 120 21.34 -10.70 -20.70
CA GLY A 120 21.76 -12.07 -21.02
C GLY A 120 22.03 -12.29 -22.51
N ALA A 121 21.24 -11.67 -23.39
CA ALA A 121 21.47 -11.71 -24.83
C ALA A 121 22.75 -10.98 -25.24
N ALA A 122 23.03 -9.81 -24.65
CA ALA A 122 24.28 -9.09 -24.86
C ALA A 122 25.50 -9.94 -24.44
N TRP A 123 25.43 -10.60 -23.29
CA TRP A 123 26.46 -11.54 -22.84
C TRP A 123 26.62 -12.76 -23.76
N ARG A 124 25.51 -13.30 -24.26
CA ARG A 124 25.53 -14.40 -25.25
C ARG A 124 26.21 -13.98 -26.55
N LEU A 125 25.99 -12.75 -27.01
CA LEU A 125 26.65 -12.23 -28.20
C LEU A 125 28.16 -12.00 -27.97
N ALA A 126 28.54 -11.52 -26.80
CA ALA A 126 29.94 -11.19 -26.50
C ALA A 126 30.81 -12.42 -26.13
N ALA A 127 30.25 -13.39 -25.42
CA ALA A 127 31.00 -14.52 -24.82
C ALA A 127 30.36 -15.89 -25.09
N GLY A 128 29.36 -15.98 -25.96
CA GLY A 128 28.72 -17.24 -26.32
C GLY A 128 27.99 -17.89 -25.13
N ARG A 129 27.95 -19.23 -25.12
CA ARG A 129 27.36 -20.01 -24.02
C ARG A 129 28.24 -20.05 -22.76
N GLU A 130 29.50 -19.64 -22.88
CA GLU A 130 30.48 -19.64 -21.78
C GLU A 130 30.44 -18.35 -20.94
N ALA A 131 29.52 -17.41 -21.23
CA ALA A 131 29.41 -16.18 -20.49
C ALA A 131 29.23 -16.46 -18.97
N PRO A 132 30.04 -15.84 -18.08
CA PRO A 132 30.00 -16.14 -16.66
C PRO A 132 28.62 -15.83 -16.05
N PRO A 133 27.89 -16.83 -15.48
CA PRO A 133 26.55 -16.61 -14.92
C PRO A 133 26.50 -15.53 -13.83
N ALA A 134 27.57 -15.41 -13.05
CA ALA A 134 27.75 -14.36 -12.06
C ALA A 134 27.73 -12.95 -12.68
N ALA A 135 28.47 -12.76 -13.78
CA ALA A 135 28.55 -11.47 -14.46
C ALA A 135 27.22 -11.13 -15.17
N VAL A 136 26.57 -12.13 -15.75
CA VAL A 136 25.24 -11.98 -16.37
C VAL A 136 24.22 -11.52 -15.34
N ALA A 137 24.11 -12.19 -14.19
CA ALA A 137 23.14 -11.84 -13.15
C ALA A 137 23.43 -10.47 -12.54
N ALA A 138 24.70 -10.14 -12.26
CA ALA A 138 25.09 -8.83 -11.77
C ALA A 138 24.73 -7.72 -12.76
N THR A 139 25.05 -7.91 -14.05
CA THR A 139 24.74 -6.95 -15.12
C THR A 139 23.23 -6.77 -15.29
N ALA A 140 22.47 -7.87 -15.25
CA ALA A 140 21.01 -7.84 -15.35
C ALA A 140 20.39 -7.01 -14.22
N VAL A 141 20.80 -7.26 -12.96
CA VAL A 141 20.24 -6.53 -11.80
C VAL A 141 20.69 -5.07 -11.78
N VAL A 142 21.97 -4.78 -12.03
CA VAL A 142 22.47 -3.39 -12.08
C VAL A 142 21.83 -2.62 -13.22
N GLY A 143 21.77 -3.21 -14.42
CA GLY A 143 21.15 -2.62 -15.61
C GLY A 143 19.66 -2.37 -15.39
N TYR A 144 18.93 -3.34 -14.83
CA TYR A 144 17.53 -3.16 -14.45
C TYR A 144 17.37 -2.02 -13.43
N ARG A 145 18.18 -1.96 -12.36
CA ARG A 145 18.06 -0.89 -11.35
C ARG A 145 18.37 0.49 -11.92
N ALA A 146 19.35 0.60 -12.82
CA ALA A 146 19.68 1.83 -13.53
C ALA A 146 18.52 2.26 -14.45
N LEU A 147 18.03 1.34 -15.29
CA LEU A 147 16.91 1.59 -16.19
C LEU A 147 15.63 1.95 -15.42
N ALA A 148 15.33 1.24 -14.34
CA ALA A 148 14.17 1.50 -13.50
C ALA A 148 14.26 2.87 -12.79
N ALA A 149 15.46 3.31 -12.39
CA ALA A 149 15.65 4.65 -11.83
C ALA A 149 15.48 5.76 -12.88
N LEU A 150 15.88 5.49 -14.12
CA LEU A 150 15.72 6.43 -15.24
C LEU A 150 14.27 6.56 -15.71
N LEU A 151 13.58 5.42 -15.86
CA LEU A 151 12.22 5.34 -16.41
C LEU A 151 11.12 5.63 -15.37
N PHE A 152 11.36 5.36 -14.08
CA PHE A 152 10.35 5.48 -13.03
C PHE A 152 10.83 6.40 -11.91
N ARG A 153 10.83 7.71 -12.20
CA ARG A 153 11.37 8.74 -11.30
C ARG A 153 10.45 9.11 -10.16
N ASP A 154 9.14 8.97 -10.34
CA ASP A 154 8.19 9.40 -9.31
C ASP A 154 8.35 8.55 -8.04
N PRO A 155 8.25 9.13 -6.84
CA PRO A 155 8.22 8.36 -5.61
C PRO A 155 6.98 7.45 -5.55
N GLN A 156 7.12 6.28 -4.94
CA GLN A 156 5.99 5.40 -4.64
C GLN A 156 5.31 5.83 -3.35
N VAL A 157 6.15 6.20 -2.39
CA VAL A 157 5.82 6.67 -1.06
C VAL A 157 6.68 7.89 -0.79
N GLY A 158 6.09 8.95 -0.26
CA GLY A 158 6.80 10.18 0.14
C GLY A 158 6.57 10.45 1.62
N LEU A 159 7.59 10.91 2.33
CA LEU A 159 7.40 11.45 3.68
C LEU A 159 6.70 12.80 3.55
N LEU A 160 5.49 12.88 4.08
CA LEU A 160 4.67 14.09 4.06
C LEU A 160 4.98 14.97 5.27
N ALA A 161 4.99 14.35 6.45
CA ALA A 161 5.22 15.03 7.72
C ALA A 161 5.83 14.05 8.73
N GLU A 162 6.65 14.57 9.63
CA GLU A 162 7.23 13.83 10.75
C GLU A 162 6.87 14.52 12.06
N ARG A 163 6.31 13.75 13.00
CA ARG A 163 5.95 14.19 14.35
C ARG A 163 5.17 15.51 14.38
N VAL A 164 4.05 15.54 13.65
CA VAL A 164 3.13 16.69 13.65
C VAL A 164 1.86 16.33 14.39
N ARG A 165 1.18 17.33 14.95
CA ARG A 165 -0.07 17.09 15.67
C ARG A 165 -1.21 16.76 14.70
N PRO A 166 -2.23 16.00 15.10
CA PRO A 166 -3.35 15.62 14.24
C PRO A 166 -4.09 16.80 13.57
N GLU A 167 -4.18 17.95 14.25
CA GLU A 167 -4.91 19.11 13.73
C GLU A 167 -4.22 19.75 12.51
N GLU A 168 -2.93 19.49 12.33
CA GLU A 168 -2.16 19.96 11.18
C GLU A 168 -2.39 19.07 9.93
N LEU A 169 -2.95 17.87 10.12
CA LEU A 169 -3.29 16.92 9.06
C LEU A 169 -4.77 16.50 9.16
N PRO A 170 -5.73 17.42 8.97
CA PRO A 170 -7.16 17.12 9.11
C PRO A 170 -7.69 16.07 8.13
N PHE A 171 -6.91 15.79 7.07
CA PHE A 171 -7.16 14.76 6.06
C PHE A 171 -6.60 13.38 6.43
N VAL A 172 -6.07 13.18 7.64
CA VAL A 172 -5.60 11.90 8.15
C VAL A 172 -6.45 11.51 9.35
N VAL A 173 -6.94 10.27 9.39
CA VAL A 173 -7.70 9.77 10.54
C VAL A 173 -6.72 9.30 11.62
N PRO A 174 -6.66 9.96 12.80
CA PRO A 174 -5.63 9.71 13.80
C PRO A 174 -6.03 8.59 14.78
N LEU A 175 -6.55 7.47 14.26
CA LEU A 175 -7.08 6.36 15.04
C LEU A 175 -6.38 5.04 14.65
N GLU A 176 -5.49 4.57 15.51
CA GLU A 176 -4.77 3.31 15.34
C GLU A 176 -5.52 2.11 15.91
N ALA A 177 -5.06 0.91 15.56
CA ALA A 177 -5.32 -0.29 16.34
C ALA A 177 -4.23 -0.46 17.40
N ARG A 178 -4.64 -0.72 18.65
CA ARG A 178 -3.74 -0.98 19.78
C ARG A 178 -3.38 -2.46 19.92
N SER A 179 -4.11 -3.34 19.25
CA SER A 179 -3.86 -4.77 19.15
C SER A 179 -3.25 -5.12 17.79
N GLY A 180 -2.63 -6.30 17.69
CA GLY A 180 -2.10 -6.83 16.43
C GLY A 180 -3.18 -7.25 15.43
N TYR A 181 -4.44 -7.32 15.86
CA TYR A 181 -5.58 -7.79 15.09
C TYR A 181 -6.78 -6.86 15.30
N VAL A 182 -7.20 -6.15 14.25
CA VAL A 182 -8.27 -5.13 14.34
C VAL A 182 -9.62 -5.78 14.61
N GLY A 183 -10.06 -6.65 13.71
CA GLY A 183 -11.28 -7.44 13.90
C GLY A 183 -12.58 -6.64 14.04
N THR A 184 -13.68 -7.35 14.26
CA THR A 184 -15.01 -6.74 14.46
C THR A 184 -15.18 -6.10 15.85
N GLY A 185 -14.22 -6.29 16.76
CA GLY A 185 -14.21 -5.73 18.11
C GLY A 185 -13.56 -4.34 18.22
N TYR A 186 -12.89 -3.86 17.16
CA TYR A 186 -12.10 -2.64 17.17
C TYR A 186 -12.83 -1.41 17.73
N VAL A 187 -14.07 -1.14 17.30
CA VAL A 187 -14.80 0.08 17.68
C VAL A 187 -15.11 0.10 19.17
N ARG A 188 -15.35 -1.06 19.78
CA ARG A 188 -15.52 -1.20 21.23
C ARG A 188 -14.23 -0.89 21.98
N GLU A 189 -13.12 -1.48 21.55
CA GLU A 189 -11.79 -1.21 22.14
C GLU A 189 -11.41 0.27 22.01
N LEU A 190 -11.76 0.88 20.88
CA LEU A 190 -11.56 2.31 20.66
C LEU A 190 -12.42 3.16 21.60
N ALA A 191 -13.67 2.77 21.86
CA ALA A 191 -14.55 3.49 22.78
C ALA A 191 -14.00 3.47 24.22
N GLU A 192 -13.49 2.33 24.67
CA GLU A 192 -12.81 2.20 25.98
C GLU A 192 -11.58 3.11 26.05
N ALA A 193 -10.82 3.21 24.95
CA ALA A 193 -9.64 4.06 24.87
C ALA A 193 -9.96 5.57 24.84
N LEU A 194 -11.09 5.95 24.25
CA LEU A 194 -11.54 7.33 24.14
C LEU A 194 -12.40 7.80 25.33
N GLY A 195 -12.86 6.87 26.18
CA GLY A 195 -13.83 7.18 27.23
C GLY A 195 -15.19 7.58 26.67
N GLY A 196 -15.63 6.93 25.58
CA GLY A 196 -16.91 7.23 24.92
C GLY A 196 -17.95 6.12 25.11
N THR A 197 -19.23 6.46 24.95
CA THR A 197 -20.33 5.49 24.94
C THR A 197 -20.33 4.71 23.63
N TYR A 198 -20.10 3.40 23.72
CA TYR A 198 -20.14 2.47 22.60
C TYR A 198 -21.57 1.99 22.33
N GLN A 199 -22.03 2.11 21.08
CA GLN A 199 -23.27 1.51 20.60
C GLN A 199 -22.99 0.59 19.41
N PRO A 200 -23.18 -0.74 19.56
CA PRO A 200 -23.08 -1.68 18.45
C PRO A 200 -24.31 -1.62 17.54
N ASP A 201 -24.13 -1.86 16.24
CA ASP A 201 -25.19 -2.02 15.24
C ASP A 201 -26.26 -0.91 15.33
N ALA A 202 -25.79 0.33 15.36
CA ALA A 202 -26.63 1.50 15.57
C ALA A 202 -27.72 1.61 14.50
N ALA A 203 -28.96 1.81 14.94
CA ALA A 203 -30.10 1.95 14.05
C ALA A 203 -30.16 3.36 13.46
N ASP A 204 -30.57 3.46 12.21
CA ASP A 204 -30.86 4.72 11.52
C ASP A 204 -29.69 5.71 11.38
N VAL A 205 -28.45 5.22 11.32
CA VAL A 205 -27.24 6.02 11.15
C VAL A 205 -26.60 5.83 9.78
N GLY A 206 -25.92 6.88 9.32
CA GLY A 206 -25.10 6.90 8.10
C GLY A 206 -23.62 6.84 8.37
N ILE A 207 -22.86 6.66 7.28
CA ILE A 207 -21.40 6.82 7.29
C ILE A 207 -20.99 8.29 7.42
N VAL A 208 -21.87 9.22 7.05
CA VAL A 208 -21.72 10.66 7.30
C VAL A 208 -22.91 11.17 8.11
N ALA A 209 -22.73 12.27 8.84
CA ALA A 209 -23.81 12.90 9.59
C ALA A 209 -24.78 13.65 8.66
N SER A 210 -24.24 14.43 7.72
CA SER A 210 -24.97 15.14 6.68
C SER A 210 -24.12 15.22 5.42
N LEU A 211 -24.72 15.08 4.24
CA LEU A 211 -24.03 15.40 2.99
C LEU A 211 -23.74 16.89 2.84
N ASP A 212 -24.40 17.75 3.62
CA ASP A 212 -24.18 19.20 3.54
C ASP A 212 -22.77 19.59 4.02
N ASP A 213 -22.15 18.78 4.89
CA ASP A 213 -20.75 18.93 5.30
C ASP A 213 -19.79 18.84 4.10
N LEU A 214 -20.20 18.14 3.04
CA LEU A 214 -19.42 17.91 1.83
C LEU A 214 -19.54 19.04 0.80
N ALA A 215 -20.40 20.04 1.05
CA ALA A 215 -20.60 21.15 0.13
C ALA A 215 -19.28 21.89 -0.18
N GLY A 216 -19.13 22.33 -1.43
CA GLY A 216 -18.04 23.18 -1.84
C GLY A 216 -18.16 23.61 -3.30
N PRO A 217 -17.17 24.33 -3.85
CA PRO A 217 -17.27 24.93 -5.18
C PRO A 217 -17.47 23.93 -6.33
N GLN A 218 -17.19 22.64 -6.11
CA GLN A 218 -17.33 21.58 -7.11
C GLN A 218 -18.55 20.69 -6.86
N PHE A 219 -19.16 20.74 -5.68
CA PHE A 219 -20.20 19.81 -5.26
C PHE A 219 -21.29 20.52 -4.47
N ASP A 220 -22.51 20.49 -5.02
CA ASP A 220 -23.72 20.96 -4.35
C ASP A 220 -24.56 19.76 -3.89
N PRO A 221 -24.67 19.52 -2.57
CA PRO A 221 -25.46 18.44 -2.00
C PRO A 221 -26.96 18.52 -2.35
N ALA A 222 -27.50 19.68 -2.72
CA ALA A 222 -28.91 19.82 -3.10
C ALA A 222 -29.22 19.15 -4.45
N GLY A 223 -28.22 18.95 -5.30
CA GLY A 223 -28.34 18.26 -6.59
C GLY A 223 -28.30 16.73 -6.52
N VAL A 224 -28.09 16.15 -5.32
CA VAL A 224 -27.99 14.70 -5.13
C VAL A 224 -29.38 14.06 -5.08
N ASP A 225 -29.53 12.93 -5.75
CA ASP A 225 -30.75 12.13 -5.73
C ASP A 225 -31.09 11.75 -4.27
N PRO A 226 -32.36 11.90 -3.84
CA PRO A 226 -32.77 11.63 -2.46
C PRO A 226 -32.40 10.22 -1.96
N LEU A 227 -32.40 9.21 -2.84
CA LEU A 227 -32.03 7.85 -2.47
C LEU A 227 -30.53 7.70 -2.24
N VAL A 228 -29.71 8.41 -3.02
CA VAL A 228 -28.25 8.48 -2.82
C VAL A 228 -27.96 9.21 -1.51
N ARG A 229 -28.62 10.34 -1.25
CA ARG A 229 -28.48 11.08 0.01
C ARG A 229 -28.84 10.21 1.22
N GLU A 230 -30.00 9.56 1.18
CA GLU A 230 -30.43 8.66 2.24
C GLU A 230 -29.42 7.53 2.48
N PHE A 231 -28.79 6.99 1.43
CA PHE A 231 -27.77 5.96 1.62
C PHE A 231 -26.55 6.43 2.41
N TYR A 232 -26.08 7.66 2.17
CA TYR A 232 -24.93 8.21 2.90
C TYR A 232 -25.28 8.60 4.35
N GLU A 233 -26.45 9.21 4.55
CA GLU A 233 -26.91 9.72 5.85
C GLU A 233 -27.59 8.65 6.72
N HIS A 234 -28.09 7.56 6.13
CA HIS A 234 -28.80 6.47 6.80
C HIS A 234 -28.40 5.08 6.26
N THR A 235 -27.10 4.85 6.07
CA THR A 235 -26.52 3.62 5.52
C THR A 235 -27.04 2.34 6.18
N THR A 236 -27.35 2.35 7.48
CA THR A 236 -27.86 1.13 8.16
C THR A 236 -29.25 0.69 7.69
N ARG A 237 -30.01 1.55 7.00
CA ARG A 237 -31.27 1.18 6.30
C ARG A 237 -31.04 0.30 5.08
N PHE A 238 -29.81 0.12 4.62
CA PHE A 238 -29.51 -0.58 3.39
C PHE A 238 -28.70 -1.87 3.63
N ARG A 239 -28.87 -2.83 2.73
CA ARG A 239 -28.03 -4.02 2.57
C ARG A 239 -27.27 -3.90 1.26
N LEU A 240 -26.02 -4.33 1.25
CA LEU A 240 -25.13 -4.23 0.09
C LEU A 240 -24.70 -5.63 -0.36
N ASP A 241 -24.94 -5.92 -1.63
CA ASP A 241 -24.40 -7.10 -2.31
C ASP A 241 -23.22 -6.70 -3.18
N ILE A 242 -22.10 -7.42 -3.06
CA ILE A 242 -20.80 -7.01 -3.62
C ILE A 242 -20.29 -8.06 -4.58
N VAL A 243 -20.08 -7.67 -5.84
CA VAL A 243 -19.44 -8.52 -6.85
C VAL A 243 -18.05 -7.96 -7.17
N PRO A 244 -16.97 -8.63 -6.73
CA PRO A 244 -15.60 -8.19 -7.02
C PRO A 244 -15.14 -8.60 -8.43
N GLU A 245 -14.68 -7.64 -9.23
CA GLU A 245 -14.03 -7.86 -10.51
C GLU A 245 -12.51 -7.60 -10.40
N TRP A 246 -11.74 -8.67 -10.20
CA TRP A 246 -10.28 -8.61 -10.15
C TRP A 246 -9.64 -8.78 -11.53
N ARG A 247 -8.68 -7.91 -11.87
CA ARG A 247 -7.80 -8.13 -13.02
C ARG A 247 -6.89 -9.33 -12.79
N LEU A 248 -6.70 -10.15 -13.83
CA LEU A 248 -5.96 -11.41 -13.75
C LEU A 248 -4.50 -11.24 -13.28
N TRP A 249 -3.86 -10.14 -13.66
CA TRP A 249 -2.45 -9.89 -13.34
C TRP A 249 -2.19 -9.64 -11.84
N VAL A 250 -3.20 -9.27 -11.05
CA VAL A 250 -3.06 -8.97 -9.60
C VAL A 250 -3.31 -10.16 -8.70
N ARG A 251 -4.11 -11.14 -9.17
CA ARG A 251 -4.53 -12.30 -8.38
C ARG A 251 -3.39 -13.02 -7.62
N PRO A 252 -2.23 -13.35 -8.22
CA PRO A 252 -1.18 -14.06 -7.50
C PRO A 252 -0.53 -13.20 -6.40
N GLY A 253 -0.30 -11.91 -6.65
CA GLY A 253 0.25 -11.00 -5.65
C GLY A 253 -0.71 -10.74 -4.50
N TYR A 254 -2.00 -10.59 -4.81
CA TYR A 254 -3.03 -10.39 -3.80
C TYR A 254 -3.24 -11.63 -2.92
N LEU A 255 -3.08 -12.85 -3.45
CA LEU A 255 -3.09 -14.09 -2.66
C LEU A 255 -2.02 -14.09 -1.56
N LEU A 256 -0.81 -13.66 -1.90
CA LEU A 256 0.29 -13.54 -0.94
C LEU A 256 0.00 -12.45 0.09
N TYR A 257 -0.40 -11.26 -0.36
CA TYR A 257 -0.80 -10.16 0.51
C TYR A 257 -1.91 -10.58 1.49
N ARG A 258 -2.95 -11.24 0.97
CA ARG A 258 -4.09 -11.71 1.77
C ARG A 258 -3.65 -12.68 2.86
N THR A 259 -2.76 -13.61 2.52
CA THR A 259 -2.32 -14.68 3.44
C THR A 259 -1.38 -14.15 4.51
N PHE A 260 -0.42 -13.31 4.14
CA PHE A 260 0.66 -12.89 5.05
C PHE A 260 0.43 -11.53 5.72
N VAL A 261 -0.50 -10.72 5.21
CA VAL A 261 -0.75 -9.35 5.69
C VAL A 261 -2.22 -9.17 6.08
N ALA A 262 -3.15 -9.29 5.14
CA ALA A 262 -4.56 -8.92 5.38
C ALA A 262 -5.22 -9.75 6.49
N ARG A 263 -5.12 -11.09 6.41
CA ARG A 263 -5.71 -12.01 7.40
C ARG A 263 -5.09 -11.88 8.79
N PRO A 264 -3.75 -11.90 8.96
CA PRO A 264 -3.13 -11.69 10.26
C PRO A 264 -3.49 -10.34 10.90
N LEU A 265 -3.66 -9.28 10.10
CA LEU A 265 -4.05 -7.95 10.60
C LEU A 265 -5.55 -7.82 10.89
N GLY A 266 -6.40 -8.67 10.31
CA GLY A 266 -7.85 -8.53 10.38
C GLY A 266 -8.40 -7.33 9.60
N GLN A 267 -7.70 -6.91 8.53
CA GLN A 267 -8.03 -5.73 7.73
C GLN A 267 -7.83 -5.98 6.23
N ALA A 268 -8.57 -5.26 5.38
CA ALA A 268 -8.42 -5.24 3.92
C ALA A 268 -8.48 -6.63 3.24
N ASN A 269 -9.29 -7.55 3.78
CA ASN A 269 -9.50 -8.90 3.30
C ASN A 269 -10.66 -8.95 2.28
N VAL A 270 -10.50 -8.26 1.15
CA VAL A 270 -11.52 -8.17 0.10
C VAL A 270 -11.75 -9.55 -0.57
N PRO A 271 -13.01 -9.96 -0.83
CA PRO A 271 -13.31 -11.24 -1.47
C PRO A 271 -12.70 -11.36 -2.88
N MET A 272 -12.16 -12.54 -3.20
CA MET A 272 -11.54 -12.81 -4.51
C MET A 272 -12.46 -13.53 -5.50
N ASN A 273 -13.43 -14.28 -4.99
CA ASN A 273 -14.20 -15.22 -5.78
C ASN A 273 -15.70 -15.05 -5.55
N GLN A 274 -16.51 -15.32 -6.59
CA GLN A 274 -17.96 -15.33 -6.49
C GLN A 274 -18.47 -16.28 -5.38
N ARG A 275 -17.76 -17.37 -5.07
CA ARG A 275 -18.10 -18.27 -3.95
C ARG A 275 -18.00 -17.60 -2.58
N GLU A 276 -17.08 -16.65 -2.40
CA GLU A 276 -16.97 -15.87 -1.16
C GLU A 276 -18.06 -14.79 -1.10
N THR A 277 -18.44 -14.22 -2.25
CA THR A 277 -19.62 -13.34 -2.35
C THR A 277 -20.91 -14.08 -1.96
N LEU A 278 -21.05 -15.36 -2.33
CA LEU A 278 -22.21 -16.19 -1.99
C LEU A 278 -22.33 -16.52 -0.49
N ARG A 279 -21.29 -16.30 0.32
CA ARG A 279 -21.34 -16.50 1.79
C ARG A 279 -22.16 -15.43 2.51
N GLY A 280 -22.48 -14.33 1.82
CA GLY A 280 -23.15 -13.17 2.40
C GLY A 280 -22.18 -12.31 3.24
N VAL A 281 -22.41 -11.01 3.21
CA VAL A 281 -21.64 -10.02 3.99
C VAL A 281 -22.54 -9.44 5.07
N ARG A 282 -22.12 -9.53 6.32
CA ARG A 282 -22.74 -8.76 7.41
C ARG A 282 -22.11 -7.38 7.42
N SER A 283 -22.96 -6.36 7.37
CA SER A 283 -22.58 -4.95 7.39
C SER A 283 -23.29 -4.28 8.54
N ARG A 284 -22.54 -3.69 9.47
CA ARG A 284 -23.08 -2.90 10.59
C ARG A 284 -22.26 -1.64 10.82
N ILE A 285 -22.89 -0.63 11.40
CA ILE A 285 -22.19 0.58 11.84
C ILE A 285 -22.23 0.59 13.37
N ASP A 286 -21.05 0.60 13.96
CA ASP A 286 -20.88 0.77 15.40
C ASP A 286 -20.48 2.23 15.65
N THR A 287 -21.03 2.86 16.68
CA THR A 287 -20.83 4.29 16.96
C THR A 287 -20.20 4.52 18.32
N ILE A 288 -19.44 5.60 18.43
CA ILE A 288 -18.91 6.12 19.69
C ILE A 288 -19.40 7.54 19.87
N THR A 289 -20.08 7.78 20.99
CA THR A 289 -20.53 9.11 21.40
C THR A 289 -19.64 9.58 22.55
N PRO A 290 -18.91 10.70 22.42
CA PRO A 290 -18.12 11.26 23.52
C PRO A 290 -18.99 11.59 24.73
N GLU A 291 -18.47 11.47 25.96
CA GLU A 291 -19.24 11.74 27.20
C GLU A 291 -19.83 13.16 27.24
N ASP A 292 -19.14 14.14 26.66
CA ASP A 292 -19.53 15.56 26.69
C ASP A 292 -20.41 16.00 25.50
N SER A 293 -20.94 15.06 24.71
CA SER A 293 -21.65 15.37 23.47
C SER A 293 -22.81 14.40 23.22
N ASP A 294 -23.95 14.91 22.78
CA ASP A 294 -25.04 14.08 22.27
C ASP A 294 -24.83 13.66 20.80
N LEU A 295 -23.80 14.20 20.15
CA LEU A 295 -23.46 13.91 18.75
C LEU A 295 -22.48 12.75 18.64
N ILE A 296 -22.75 11.84 17.71
CA ILE A 296 -21.86 10.72 17.36
C ILE A 296 -20.51 11.28 16.88
N GLY A 297 -19.46 11.00 17.65
CA GLY A 297 -18.09 11.42 17.34
C GLY A 297 -17.39 10.47 16.36
N VAL A 298 -17.63 9.15 16.48
CA VAL A 298 -17.00 8.13 15.62
C VAL A 298 -18.06 7.22 15.01
N ARG A 299 -17.94 6.98 13.70
CA ARG A 299 -18.76 6.03 12.93
C ARG A 299 -17.85 4.95 12.35
N GLY A 300 -17.88 3.76 12.93
CA GLY A 300 -17.12 2.61 12.47
C GLY A 300 -17.96 1.69 11.60
N TRP A 301 -17.70 1.67 10.30
CA TRP A 301 -18.35 0.75 9.38
C TRP A 301 -17.59 -0.58 9.34
N ILE A 302 -18.22 -1.62 9.86
CA ILE A 302 -17.65 -2.96 9.97
C ILE A 302 -18.32 -3.87 8.94
N ARG A 303 -17.50 -4.58 8.16
CA ARG A 303 -17.96 -5.66 7.29
C ARG A 303 -17.25 -6.96 7.64
N SER A 304 -18.02 -8.03 7.82
CA SER A 304 -17.53 -9.39 8.06
C SER A 304 -18.26 -10.41 7.19
N PHE A 305 -17.66 -11.57 6.98
CA PHE A 305 -18.36 -12.70 6.35
C PHE A 305 -19.48 -13.21 7.27
N ALA A 306 -20.68 -13.40 6.72
CA ALA A 306 -21.86 -13.70 7.54
C ALA A 306 -21.79 -15.07 8.23
N ASP A 307 -21.04 -16.03 7.69
CA ASP A 307 -20.90 -17.39 8.21
C ASP A 307 -19.82 -17.53 9.30
N THR A 308 -18.72 -16.78 9.20
CA THR A 308 -17.55 -16.93 10.10
C THR A 308 -17.28 -15.73 11.01
N ASP A 309 -17.94 -14.59 10.78
CA ASP A 309 -17.59 -13.27 11.34
C ASP A 309 -16.13 -12.84 11.07
N GLU A 310 -15.43 -13.50 10.13
CA GLU A 310 -14.08 -13.08 9.71
C GLU A 310 -14.18 -11.66 9.10
N PRO A 311 -13.39 -10.68 9.61
CA PRO A 311 -13.47 -9.30 9.16
C PRO A 311 -13.00 -9.19 7.70
N ILE A 312 -13.77 -8.44 6.92
CA ILE A 312 -13.39 -7.99 5.58
C ILE A 312 -12.61 -6.68 5.75
N TYR A 313 -13.20 -5.69 6.42
CA TYR A 313 -12.53 -4.48 6.89
C TYR A 313 -13.38 -3.75 7.93
N VAL A 314 -12.72 -2.91 8.71
CA VAL A 314 -13.29 -1.84 9.53
C VAL A 314 -12.79 -0.50 8.97
N GLY A 315 -13.71 0.41 8.71
CA GLY A 315 -13.40 1.77 8.26
C GLY A 315 -14.03 2.80 9.18
N ILE A 316 -13.24 3.77 9.64
CA ILE A 316 -13.74 4.92 10.39
C ILE A 316 -13.99 6.07 9.43
N TYR A 317 -15.25 6.48 9.29
CA TYR A 317 -15.65 7.56 8.40
C TYR A 317 -15.70 8.88 9.17
N THR A 318 -15.05 9.89 8.61
CA THR A 318 -15.01 11.25 9.12
C THR A 318 -15.21 12.23 7.96
N THR A 319 -15.81 13.37 8.26
CA THR A 319 -15.91 14.51 7.36
C THR A 319 -15.13 15.67 7.95
N TYR A 320 -14.49 16.45 7.09
CA TYR A 320 -13.84 17.70 7.51
C TYR A 320 -13.96 18.73 6.40
N ARG A 321 -13.81 20.00 6.77
CA ARG A 321 -13.83 21.13 5.84
C ARG A 321 -12.47 21.81 5.79
N HIS A 322 -12.07 22.23 4.59
CA HIS A 322 -10.87 23.03 4.35
C HIS A 322 -11.08 23.90 3.11
N ASP A 323 -10.73 25.19 3.17
CA ASP A 323 -10.88 26.16 2.07
C ASP A 323 -12.25 26.10 1.37
N ASP A 324 -13.32 26.15 2.17
CA ASP A 324 -14.74 26.07 1.76
C ASP A 324 -15.13 24.78 1.02
N ARG A 325 -14.35 23.71 1.17
CA ARG A 325 -14.63 22.38 0.61
C ARG A 325 -14.79 21.37 1.72
N GLY A 326 -15.80 20.52 1.59
CA GLY A 326 -15.91 19.32 2.40
C GLY A 326 -15.22 18.12 1.75
N TYR A 327 -14.72 17.24 2.61
CA TYR A 327 -14.03 16.01 2.24
C TYR A 327 -14.52 14.85 3.08
N VAL A 328 -14.37 13.63 2.56
CA VAL A 328 -14.58 12.39 3.33
C VAL A 328 -13.22 11.74 3.55
N SER A 329 -12.87 11.49 4.81
CA SER A 329 -11.70 10.69 5.16
C SER A 329 -12.13 9.39 5.79
N VAL A 330 -11.62 8.28 5.24
CA VAL A 330 -11.86 6.93 5.71
C VAL A 330 -10.55 6.38 6.27
N GLY A 331 -10.51 6.17 7.59
CA GLY A 331 -9.39 5.56 8.27
C GLY A 331 -9.53 4.05 8.33
N PHE A 332 -8.49 3.32 7.92
CA PHE A 332 -8.34 1.88 8.09
C PHE A 332 -7.27 1.64 9.16
N PRO A 333 -7.66 1.39 10.41
CA PRO A 333 -6.71 1.21 11.51
C PRO A 333 -5.76 0.05 11.24
N VAL A 334 -4.50 0.21 11.60
CA VAL A 334 -3.49 -0.85 11.61
C VAL A 334 -2.73 -0.79 12.94
N PRO A 335 -1.97 -1.83 13.33
CA PRO A 335 -1.21 -1.79 14.58
C PRO A 335 -0.32 -0.55 14.63
N GLN A 336 -0.51 0.30 15.66
CA GLN A 336 0.23 1.55 15.88
C GLN A 336 0.18 2.56 14.71
N GLY A 337 -0.83 2.46 13.84
CA GLY A 337 -0.98 3.39 12.74
C GLY A 337 -2.35 3.37 12.09
N ASN A 338 -2.49 4.13 11.00
CA ASN A 338 -3.71 4.17 10.20
C ASN A 338 -3.35 4.26 8.72
N PHE A 339 -4.07 3.53 7.87
CA PHE A 339 -4.10 3.79 6.45
C PHE A 339 -5.35 4.63 6.13
N THR A 340 -5.18 5.91 5.81
CA THR A 340 -6.30 6.80 5.52
C THR A 340 -6.45 6.99 4.01
N ALA A 341 -7.70 6.94 3.54
CA ALA A 341 -8.07 7.43 2.22
C ALA A 341 -8.91 8.71 2.35
N THR A 342 -8.48 9.79 1.71
CA THR A 342 -9.22 11.06 1.68
C THR A 342 -9.75 11.31 0.30
N LEU A 343 -11.05 11.58 0.23
CA LEU A 343 -11.83 11.60 -0.99
C LEU A 343 -12.50 12.95 -1.18
N LEU A 344 -12.39 13.46 -2.40
CA LEU A 344 -13.10 14.64 -2.88
C LEU A 344 -14.48 14.22 -3.41
N PRO A 345 -15.58 14.84 -2.94
CA PRO A 345 -16.89 14.70 -3.55
C PRO A 345 -16.97 15.42 -4.90
N GLU A 346 -17.51 14.73 -5.90
CA GLU A 346 -17.78 15.25 -7.23
C GLU A 346 -19.21 14.89 -7.65
N PRO A 347 -19.93 15.82 -8.32
CA PRO A 347 -21.29 15.57 -8.78
C PRO A 347 -21.27 14.62 -9.95
N ARG A 348 -22.27 13.73 -10.00
CA ARG A 348 -22.48 12.83 -11.12
C ARG A 348 -23.76 13.20 -11.86
N PRO A 349 -23.76 13.19 -13.21
CA PRO A 349 -24.99 13.31 -13.99
C PRO A 349 -26.06 12.31 -13.51
N GLY A 350 -27.29 12.80 -13.36
CA GLY A 350 -28.40 12.01 -12.82
C GLY A 350 -28.48 11.97 -11.29
N GLY A 351 -27.85 12.90 -10.58
CA GLY A 351 -27.96 13.05 -9.12
C GLY A 351 -27.13 12.04 -8.32
N GLY A 352 -26.17 11.36 -8.94
CA GLY A 352 -25.24 10.50 -8.21
C GLY A 352 -24.11 11.28 -7.54
N LEU A 353 -23.27 10.57 -6.80
CA LEU A 353 -22.13 11.10 -6.08
C LEU A 353 -20.88 10.26 -6.40
N VAL A 354 -19.82 10.92 -6.83
CA VAL A 354 -18.50 10.32 -6.96
C VAL A 354 -17.63 10.79 -5.80
N LEU A 355 -16.99 9.86 -5.08
CA LEU A 355 -15.93 10.15 -4.13
C LEU A 355 -14.60 9.69 -4.74
N THR A 356 -13.66 10.60 -4.96
CA THR A 356 -12.39 10.30 -5.64
C THR A 356 -11.17 10.73 -4.83
N SER A 357 -10.17 9.86 -4.78
CA SER A 357 -8.84 10.19 -4.26
C SER A 357 -7.94 10.84 -5.33
N ARG A 358 -8.37 10.84 -6.60
CA ARG A 358 -7.61 11.43 -7.70
C ARG A 358 -8.02 12.89 -7.86
N SER A 359 -7.14 13.79 -7.44
CA SER A 359 -7.35 15.22 -7.57
C SER A 359 -6.02 15.96 -7.72
N PRO A 360 -5.99 17.12 -8.40
CA PRO A 360 -4.85 18.04 -8.31
C PRO A 360 -4.79 18.79 -6.95
N LEU A 361 -5.83 18.69 -6.12
CA LEU A 361 -5.87 19.29 -4.78
C LEU A 361 -4.90 18.57 -3.81
N PRO A 362 -4.41 19.24 -2.75
CA PRO A 362 -3.36 18.69 -1.89
C PRO A 362 -3.80 17.53 -0.98
N HIS A 363 -5.09 17.45 -0.62
CA HIS A 363 -5.60 16.53 0.41
C HIS A 363 -6.21 15.21 -0.10
N PRO A 364 -6.84 15.13 -1.28
CA PRO A 364 -7.32 13.85 -1.79
C PRO A 364 -6.16 12.90 -2.08
N GLY A 365 -6.21 11.68 -1.54
CA GLY A 365 -5.12 10.74 -1.64
C GLY A 365 -5.15 9.65 -0.57
N HIS A 366 -4.05 8.90 -0.49
CA HIS A 366 -3.87 7.81 0.46
C HIS A 366 -2.65 8.07 1.33
N TYR A 367 -2.78 7.77 2.62
CA TYR A 367 -1.79 8.10 3.63
C TYR A 367 -1.56 6.89 4.54
N LEU A 368 -0.30 6.54 4.77
CA LEU A 368 0.08 5.59 5.81
C LEU A 368 0.70 6.38 6.96
N THR A 369 0.05 6.36 8.10
CA THR A 369 0.43 7.17 9.26
C THR A 369 0.81 6.28 10.42
N PHE A 370 1.99 6.51 10.98
CA PHE A 370 2.36 6.03 12.30
C PHE A 370 1.88 7.03 13.34
N ILE A 371 1.33 6.54 14.45
CA ILE A 371 0.82 7.37 15.55
C ILE A 371 1.65 7.07 16.79
N ASP A 372 2.32 8.09 17.32
CA ASP A 372 3.12 7.95 18.53
C ASP A 372 2.22 7.58 19.72
N PRO A 373 2.52 6.50 20.47
CA PRO A 373 1.68 6.05 21.56
C PRO A 373 1.68 7.01 22.77
N GLU A 374 2.72 7.81 22.96
CA GLU A 374 2.86 8.75 24.08
C GLU A 374 2.39 10.14 23.68
N THR A 375 2.92 10.70 22.59
CA THR A 375 2.65 12.09 22.21
C THR A 375 1.42 12.24 21.33
N ARG A 376 0.95 11.15 20.71
CA ARG A 376 -0.09 11.16 19.65
C ARG A 376 0.32 11.86 18.36
N ASP A 377 1.58 12.25 18.23
CA ASP A 377 2.07 12.88 17.01
C ASP A 377 2.04 11.90 15.83
N LEU A 378 1.76 12.46 14.67
CA LEU A 378 1.64 11.75 13.41
C LEU A 378 2.94 11.82 12.63
N THR A 379 3.40 10.67 12.15
CA THR A 379 4.40 10.58 11.09
C THR A 379 3.75 9.94 9.87
N THR A 380 3.55 10.75 8.83
CA THR A 380 2.67 10.41 7.71
C THR A 380 3.45 10.27 6.42
N LEU A 381 3.16 9.18 5.71
CA LEU A 381 3.65 8.89 4.38
C LEU A 381 2.52 8.99 3.36
N THR A 382 2.71 9.72 2.27
CA THR A 382 1.78 9.72 1.13
C THR A 382 2.02 8.51 0.24
N VAL A 383 0.97 7.83 -0.19
CA VAL A 383 1.00 6.65 -1.06
C VAL A 383 0.53 7.02 -2.48
N HIS A 384 1.40 7.67 -3.26
CA HIS A 384 1.07 8.22 -4.59
C HIS A 384 0.63 7.18 -5.61
N GLY A 385 1.03 5.91 -5.43
CA GLY A 385 0.72 4.84 -6.36
C GLY A 385 -0.72 4.33 -6.28
N PHE A 386 -1.46 4.62 -5.21
CA PHE A 386 -2.77 4.03 -4.98
C PHE A 386 -3.85 5.08 -5.17
N ALA A 387 -4.89 4.72 -5.92
CA ALA A 387 -6.02 5.60 -6.16
C ALA A 387 -7.31 4.80 -6.24
N GLU A 388 -8.34 5.34 -5.63
CA GLU A 388 -9.70 4.84 -5.62
C GLU A 388 -10.71 5.91 -6.07
N GLN A 389 -11.82 5.41 -6.60
CA GLN A 389 -13.01 6.17 -6.96
C GLN A 389 -14.24 5.34 -6.62
N LEU A 390 -15.15 5.89 -5.82
CA LEU A 390 -16.45 5.31 -5.51
C LEU A 390 -17.52 6.12 -6.23
N ASP A 391 -18.19 5.51 -7.19
CA ASP A 391 -19.31 6.09 -7.93
C ASP A 391 -20.64 5.50 -7.43
N VAL A 392 -21.49 6.30 -6.78
CA VAL A 392 -22.82 5.88 -6.28
C VAL A 392 -23.91 6.57 -7.08
N TYR A 393 -24.87 5.79 -7.59
CA TYR A 393 -25.90 6.30 -8.49
C TYR A 393 -27.17 5.45 -8.49
N VAL A 394 -28.28 6.05 -8.95
CA VAL A 394 -29.53 5.33 -9.20
C VAL A 394 -29.59 4.87 -10.64
N LYS A 395 -29.97 3.60 -10.86
CA LYS A 395 -30.22 3.03 -12.18
C LYS A 395 -31.48 2.19 -12.13
N ASN A 396 -32.46 2.50 -12.97
CA ASN A 396 -33.76 1.81 -13.01
C ASN A 396 -34.48 1.77 -11.64
N GLY A 397 -34.36 2.84 -10.84
CA GLY A 397 -34.95 2.91 -9.50
C GLY A 397 -34.20 2.13 -8.41
N GLU A 398 -33.10 1.46 -8.76
CA GLU A 398 -32.24 0.76 -7.81
C GLU A 398 -30.94 1.53 -7.55
N LEU A 399 -30.47 1.51 -6.31
CA LEU A 399 -29.21 2.12 -5.94
C LEU A 399 -28.05 1.16 -6.29
N ARG A 400 -27.07 1.68 -7.02
CA ARG A 400 -25.88 0.98 -7.49
C ARG A 400 -24.65 1.75 -7.06
N ALA A 401 -23.53 1.04 -6.89
CA ALA A 401 -22.25 1.70 -6.77
C ALA A 401 -21.13 0.92 -7.45
N ASP A 402 -20.16 1.63 -8.02
CA ASP A 402 -18.96 1.06 -8.60
C ASP A 402 -17.74 1.65 -7.87
N HIS A 403 -16.99 0.80 -7.17
CA HIS A 403 -15.79 1.22 -6.44
C HIS A 403 -14.56 0.69 -7.14
N ALA A 404 -13.90 1.57 -7.89
CA ALA A 404 -12.76 1.26 -8.72
C ALA A 404 -11.44 1.60 -8.01
N PHE A 405 -10.53 0.64 -7.98
CA PHE A 405 -9.18 0.80 -7.44
C PHE A 405 -8.14 0.66 -8.54
N SER A 406 -7.07 1.43 -8.40
CA SER A 406 -5.98 1.49 -9.35
C SER A 406 -4.63 1.61 -8.66
N LEU A 407 -3.62 1.06 -9.31
CA LEU A 407 -2.25 1.09 -8.86
C LEU A 407 -1.37 1.65 -10.00
N TYR A 408 -0.74 2.79 -9.77
CA TYR A 408 0.06 3.56 -10.75
C TYR A 408 -0.69 3.81 -12.06
N GLY A 409 -1.97 4.17 -11.97
CA GLY A 409 -2.86 4.42 -13.11
C GLY A 409 -3.49 3.17 -13.74
N PHE A 410 -3.05 1.96 -13.36
CA PHE A 410 -3.64 0.73 -13.88
C PHE A 410 -4.79 0.26 -12.99
N PRO A 411 -6.02 0.13 -13.51
CA PRO A 411 -7.12 -0.43 -12.74
C PRO A 411 -6.81 -1.89 -12.39
N PHE A 412 -7.05 -2.30 -11.15
CA PHE A 412 -6.80 -3.68 -10.72
C PHE A 412 -8.01 -4.38 -10.09
N LEU A 413 -8.94 -3.61 -9.52
CA LEU A 413 -10.14 -4.11 -8.87
C LEU A 413 -11.27 -3.13 -9.11
N VAL A 414 -12.45 -3.64 -9.43
CA VAL A 414 -13.71 -2.90 -9.34
C VAL A 414 -14.66 -3.71 -8.47
N LEU A 415 -15.29 -3.08 -7.49
CA LEU A 415 -16.35 -3.68 -6.70
C LEU A 415 -17.68 -3.13 -7.20
N HIS A 416 -18.51 -4.01 -7.74
CA HIS A 416 -19.86 -3.67 -8.18
C HIS A 416 -20.84 -3.93 -7.04
N TYR A 417 -21.54 -2.89 -6.62
CA TYR A 417 -22.51 -2.93 -5.54
C TYR A 417 -23.94 -2.86 -6.07
N THR A 418 -24.77 -3.73 -5.53
CA THR A 418 -26.22 -3.56 -5.56
C THR A 418 -26.68 -3.23 -4.16
N ILE A 419 -27.40 -2.12 -3.99
CA ILE A 419 -27.76 -1.60 -2.68
C ILE A 419 -29.28 -1.65 -2.55
N HIS A 420 -29.75 -2.48 -1.61
CA HIS A 420 -31.17 -2.71 -1.38
C HIS A 420 -31.60 -2.09 -0.06
N ARG A 421 -32.70 -1.35 -0.05
CA ARG A 421 -33.31 -0.88 1.20
C ARG A 421 -33.81 -2.11 1.98
N LYS A 422 -33.46 -2.22 3.26
CA LYS A 422 -33.99 -3.26 4.14
C LYS A 422 -35.49 -3.04 4.29
N SER A 423 -36.28 -4.12 4.25
CA SER A 423 -37.69 -4.05 4.65
C SER A 423 -37.73 -3.57 6.10
N ARG A 424 -38.54 -2.54 6.38
CA ARG A 424 -38.82 -2.15 7.78
C ARG A 424 -39.38 -3.37 8.50
N SER A 425 -38.66 -3.88 9.49
CA SER A 425 -39.14 -4.90 10.43
C SER A 425 -40.02 -4.27 11.48
#